data_AF-A0AAV5LWP0-F1
#
_entry.id   AF-A0AAV5LWP0-F1
#
_cell.length_a   1.000
_cell.length_b   1.000
_cell.length_c   1.000
_cell.angle_alpha   90.00
_cell.angle_beta   90.00
_cell.angle_gamma   90.00
#
_symmetry.space_group_name_H-M   'P 1'
#
loop_
_entity.id
_entity.type
_entity.pdbx_description
1 polymer ?
#
loop_
_entity_poly.entity_id
_entity_poly.type
_entity_poly.pdbx_seq_one_letter_code
_entity_poly.pdbx_strand_id
1 'polypeptide(L)'
;MRDNVINLKVVLANGDIVKTASRARKSAAGYDLTRLMIGSEGTLGVITEVTLRLQKLPEHSVVAMCNFPSIKDAADVAIATMLSGIQVSRVELLDGIQVRAVNIANGKNLPEVPTLMFEFVGTGEIEPFSLQNSPKLFLLCLMHLSFYA
;
A
#
# COMPACT_ATOMS: atom_id res chain seq x y z
N MET A 1 -5.62 -0.78 -7.67
CA MET A 1 -6.30 -1.82 -8.47
C MET A 1 -6.38 -1.47 -9.96
N ARG A 2 -6.85 -0.27 -10.31
CA ARG A 2 -6.99 0.21 -11.70
C ARG A 2 -5.81 -0.09 -12.62
N ASP A 3 -4.59 0.21 -12.19
CA ASP A 3 -3.39 0.03 -13.05
C ASP A 3 -2.87 -1.41 -13.10
N ASN A 4 -3.37 -2.28 -12.21
CA ASN A 4 -3.02 -3.69 -12.20
C ASN A 4 -3.93 -4.52 -13.10
N VAL A 5 -5.15 -4.06 -13.39
CA VAL A 5 -6.10 -4.75 -14.27
C VAL A 5 -5.76 -4.44 -15.72
N ILE A 6 -5.48 -5.47 -16.50
CA ILE A 6 -5.15 -5.37 -17.93
C ILE A 6 -6.40 -5.56 -18.79
N ASN A 7 -7.26 -6.52 -18.43
CA ASN A 7 -8.43 -6.90 -19.20
C ASN A 7 -9.49 -7.54 -18.29
N LEU A 8 -10.76 -7.37 -18.66
CA LEU A 8 -11.91 -7.98 -18.00
C LEU A 8 -12.78 -8.71 -19.04
N LYS A 9 -13.35 -9.84 -18.63
CA LYS A 9 -14.52 -10.43 -19.28
C LYS A 9 -15.73 -10.17 -18.40
N VAL A 10 -16.77 -9.58 -18.99
CA VAL A 10 -17.97 -9.15 -18.28
C VAL A 10 -19.20 -9.71 -18.99
N VAL A 11 -20.12 -10.26 -18.22
CA VAL A 11 -21.48 -10.59 -18.68
C VAL A 11 -22.39 -9.41 -18.33
N LEU A 12 -22.97 -8.78 -19.34
CA LEU A 12 -23.90 -7.66 -19.19
C LEU A 12 -25.29 -8.15 -18.76
N ALA A 13 -26.15 -7.22 -18.35
CA ALA A 13 -27.51 -7.53 -17.89
C ALA A 13 -28.38 -8.20 -18.97
N ASN A 14 -28.09 -7.97 -20.25
CA ASN A 14 -28.76 -8.62 -21.38
C ASN A 14 -28.16 -9.99 -21.74
N GLY A 15 -27.15 -10.46 -21.01
CA GLY A 15 -26.45 -11.73 -21.23
C GLY A 15 -25.26 -11.65 -22.19
N ASP A 16 -25.01 -10.50 -22.82
CA ASP A 16 -23.88 -10.33 -23.73
C ASP A 16 -22.54 -10.42 -23.00
N ILE A 17 -21.55 -11.03 -23.65
CA ILE A 17 -20.20 -11.18 -23.12
C ILE A 17 -19.28 -10.16 -23.77
N VAL A 18 -18.75 -9.24 -22.97
CA VAL A 18 -17.82 -8.20 -23.40
C VAL A 18 -16.41 -8.49 -22.89
N LYS A 19 -15.41 -8.33 -23.77
CA LYS A 19 -14.00 -8.25 -23.40
C LYS A 19 -13.54 -6.80 -23.50
N THR A 20 -12.99 -6.26 -22.42
CA THR A 20 -12.73 -4.82 -22.31
C THR A 20 -11.42 -4.37 -22.93
N ALA A 21 -10.47 -5.28 -23.16
CA ALA A 21 -9.19 -5.00 -23.79
C ALA A 21 -8.71 -6.17 -24.67
N SER A 22 -7.77 -5.87 -25.57
CA SER A 22 -7.07 -6.86 -26.40
C SER A 22 -5.69 -7.17 -25.81
N ARG A 23 -4.91 -8.03 -26.49
CA ARG A 23 -3.51 -8.35 -26.10
C ARG A 23 -2.52 -7.23 -26.39
N ALA A 24 -2.95 -6.14 -27.03
CA ALA A 24 -2.06 -5.04 -27.36
C ALA A 24 -1.55 -4.34 -26.09
N ARG A 25 -0.23 -4.14 -25.98
CA ARG A 25 0.40 -3.49 -24.81
C ARG A 25 -0.02 -2.02 -24.65
N LYS A 26 -0.35 -1.36 -25.76
CA LYS A 26 -0.89 0.00 -25.83
C LYS A 26 -2.02 -0.01 -26.85
N SER A 27 -3.13 0.61 -26.50
CA SER A 27 -4.27 0.81 -27.40
C SER A 27 -4.81 2.22 -27.18
N ALA A 28 -5.09 2.90 -28.28
CA ALA A 28 -5.87 4.16 -28.29
C ALA A 28 -7.20 3.97 -29.03
N ALA A 29 -7.60 2.71 -29.27
CA ALA A 29 -8.82 2.39 -29.98
C ALA A 29 -10.02 2.47 -29.01
N GLY A 30 -10.83 3.50 -29.17
CA GLY A 30 -12.09 3.66 -28.45
C GLY A 30 -11.93 3.99 -26.97
N TYR A 31 -13.01 3.78 -26.21
CA TYR A 31 -13.06 4.05 -24.77
C TYR A 31 -12.38 2.96 -23.95
N ASP A 32 -11.82 3.36 -22.81
CA ASP A 32 -11.27 2.41 -21.84
C ASP A 32 -12.39 1.79 -21.01
N LEU A 33 -13.07 0.79 -21.60
CA LEU A 33 -14.14 0.04 -20.94
C LEU A 33 -13.62 -0.72 -19.72
N THR A 34 -12.32 -1.06 -19.66
CA THR A 34 -11.73 -1.74 -18.50
C THR A 34 -11.85 -0.83 -17.28
N ARG A 35 -11.49 0.45 -17.43
CA ARG A 35 -11.61 1.45 -16.36
C ARG A 35 -13.04 1.80 -16.00
N LEU A 36 -13.98 1.73 -16.96
CA LEU A 36 -15.41 1.92 -16.68
C LEU A 36 -15.95 0.81 -15.76
N MET A 37 -15.53 -0.43 -15.97
CA MET A 37 -16.01 -1.57 -15.18
C MET A 37 -15.40 -1.60 -13.76
N ILE A 38 -14.18 -1.11 -13.57
CA ILE A 38 -13.50 -1.09 -12.27
C ILE A 38 -14.20 -0.09 -11.34
N GLY A 39 -14.69 -0.56 -10.20
CA GLY A 39 -15.45 0.26 -9.26
C GLY A 39 -16.95 0.37 -9.59
N SER A 40 -17.44 -0.36 -10.60
CA SER A 40 -18.88 -0.44 -10.88
C SER A 40 -19.69 -1.21 -9.84
N GLU A 41 -19.02 -1.96 -8.95
CA GLU A 41 -19.67 -2.74 -7.88
C GLU A 41 -20.79 -3.67 -8.38
N GLY A 42 -20.65 -4.18 -9.62
CA GLY A 42 -21.60 -5.11 -10.24
C GLY A 42 -22.80 -4.44 -10.92
N THR A 43 -22.92 -3.11 -10.86
CA THR A 43 -24.05 -2.38 -11.46
C THR A 43 -24.05 -2.37 -13.00
N LEU A 44 -22.87 -2.53 -13.62
CA LEU A 44 -22.70 -2.53 -15.08
C LEU A 44 -22.60 -3.94 -15.68
N GLY A 45 -22.59 -4.98 -14.84
CA GLY A 45 -22.44 -6.36 -15.27
C GLY A 45 -21.59 -7.19 -14.31
N VAL A 46 -21.54 -8.49 -14.55
CA VAL A 46 -20.82 -9.47 -13.74
C VAL A 46 -19.47 -9.75 -14.35
N ILE A 47 -18.39 -9.47 -13.62
CA ILE A 47 -17.03 -9.80 -14.05
C ILE A 47 -16.79 -11.30 -13.88
N THR A 48 -16.51 -12.01 -14.97
CA THR A 48 -16.28 -13.46 -14.95
C THR A 48 -14.81 -13.85 -15.12
N GLU A 49 -13.99 -12.98 -15.72
CA GLU A 49 -12.54 -13.19 -15.81
C GLU A 49 -11.79 -11.87 -15.62
N VAL A 50 -10.63 -11.94 -14.99
CA VAL A 50 -9.75 -10.80 -14.76
C VAL A 50 -8.33 -11.18 -15.20
N THR A 51 -7.72 -10.36 -16.06
CA THR A 51 -6.29 -10.45 -16.36
C THR A 51 -5.54 -9.38 -15.59
N LEU A 52 -4.60 -9.80 -14.74
CA LEU A 52 -3.83 -8.91 -13.87
C LEU A 52 -2.36 -8.84 -14.30
N ARG A 53 -1.75 -7.69 -14.07
CA ARG A 53 -0.29 -7.52 -14.09
C ARG A 53 0.29 -8.12 -12.82
N LEU A 54 1.17 -9.11 -12.98
CA LEU A 54 1.93 -9.67 -11.87
C LEU A 54 3.16 -8.82 -11.57
N GLN A 55 3.53 -8.78 -10.30
CA GLN A 55 4.78 -8.18 -9.81
C GLN A 55 5.68 -9.30 -9.27
N LYS A 56 6.99 -9.09 -9.29
CA LYS A 56 7.93 -10.02 -8.65
C LYS A 56 7.64 -10.05 -7.15
N LEU A 57 7.66 -11.23 -6.54
CA LEU A 57 7.65 -11.33 -5.08
C LEU A 57 8.97 -10.74 -4.56
N PRO A 58 8.93 -9.80 -3.60
CA PRO A 58 10.16 -9.31 -2.99
C PRO A 58 10.83 -10.46 -2.23
N GLU A 59 12.16 -10.50 -2.29
CA GLU A 59 12.95 -11.52 -1.57
C GLU A 59 12.96 -11.22 -0.07
N HIS A 60 12.78 -9.94 0.28
CA HIS A 60 12.90 -9.43 1.63
C HIS A 60 11.85 -8.35 1.91
N SER A 61 11.29 -8.37 3.12
CA SER A 61 10.42 -7.33 3.67
C SER A 61 10.82 -7.03 5.11
N VAL A 62 10.91 -5.74 5.46
CA VAL A 62 11.21 -5.24 6.81
C VAL A 62 10.15 -4.23 7.19
N VAL A 63 9.68 -4.30 8.44
CA VAL A 63 8.75 -3.33 9.01
C VAL A 63 9.43 -2.55 10.13
N ALA A 64 9.41 -1.22 10.03
CA ALA A 64 9.84 -0.33 11.10
C ALA A 64 8.62 0.30 11.77
N MET A 65 8.63 0.39 13.11
CA MET A 65 7.58 1.03 13.90
C MET A 65 8.14 2.32 14.53
N CYS A 66 7.40 3.42 14.39
CA CYS A 66 7.77 4.71 14.95
C CYS A 66 6.60 5.22 15.80
N ASN A 67 6.84 5.50 17.08
CA ASN A 67 5.84 6.04 17.99
C ASN A 67 5.91 7.57 18.02
N PHE A 68 4.76 8.22 18.14
CA PHE A 68 4.63 9.67 18.10
C PHE A 68 3.82 10.19 19.29
N PRO A 69 4.12 11.41 19.78
CA PRO A 69 3.34 12.04 20.84
C PRO A 69 1.90 12.36 20.43
N SER A 70 1.66 12.68 19.16
CA SER A 70 0.34 12.97 18.62
C SER A 70 0.11 12.40 17.21
N ILE A 71 -1.15 12.26 16.83
CA ILE A 71 -1.55 11.88 15.46
C ILE A 71 -1.04 12.89 14.44
N LYS A 72 -0.99 14.18 14.83
CA LYS A 72 -0.48 15.24 13.95
C LYS A 72 0.99 15.02 13.63
N ASP A 73 1.82 14.71 14.64
CA ASP A 73 3.26 14.47 14.43
C ASP A 73 3.47 13.27 13.50
N ALA A 74 2.70 12.19 13.69
CA ALA A 74 2.71 11.04 12.79
C ALA A 74 2.31 11.42 11.36
N ALA A 75 1.23 12.18 11.18
CA ALA A 75 0.79 12.63 9.86
C ALA A 75 1.84 13.52 9.17
N ASP A 76 2.46 14.43 9.90
CA ASP A 76 3.52 15.31 9.39
C ASP A 76 4.73 14.49 8.88
N VAL A 77 5.14 13.44 9.61
CA VAL A 77 6.20 12.51 9.16
C VAL A 77 5.78 11.71 7.93
N ALA A 78 4.54 11.23 7.86
CA ALA A 78 4.05 10.50 6.69
C ALA A 78 4.09 11.38 5.42
N ILE A 79 3.65 12.64 5.54
CA ILE A 79 3.70 13.64 4.46
C ILE A 79 5.16 13.91 4.06
N ALA A 80 6.02 14.19 5.04
CA ALA A 80 7.43 14.48 4.78
C ALA A 80 8.14 13.28 4.13
N THR A 81 7.79 12.04 4.52
CA THR A 81 8.32 10.81 3.92
C THR A 81 7.93 10.74 2.45
N MET A 82 6.66 10.96 2.13
CA MET A 82 6.16 10.99 0.75
C MET A 82 6.86 12.06 -0.10
N LEU A 83 7.12 13.25 0.45
CA LEU A 83 7.78 14.36 -0.24
C LEU A 83 9.30 14.19 -0.36
N SER A 84 9.92 13.39 0.51
CA SER A 84 11.37 13.18 0.52
C SER A 84 11.89 12.23 -0.57
N GLY A 85 10.99 11.57 -1.29
CA GLY A 85 11.33 10.58 -2.31
C GLY A 85 11.86 9.25 -1.76
N ILE A 86 11.70 9.01 -0.45
CA ILE A 86 12.04 7.74 0.18
C ILE A 86 11.04 6.69 -0.29
N GLN A 87 11.54 5.60 -0.86
CA GLN A 87 10.70 4.51 -1.35
C GLN A 87 10.25 3.62 -0.18
N VAL A 88 9.01 3.82 0.24
CA VAL A 88 8.29 2.98 1.18
C VAL A 88 7.31 2.10 0.41
N SER A 89 7.23 0.81 0.77
CA SER A 89 6.25 -0.13 0.20
C SER A 89 4.85 0.19 0.73
N ARG A 90 4.76 0.38 2.06
CA ARG A 90 3.52 0.72 2.76
C ARG A 90 3.83 1.63 3.96
N VAL A 91 2.88 2.49 4.28
CA VAL A 91 2.90 3.29 5.51
C VAL A 91 1.50 3.21 6.11
N GLU A 92 1.40 2.71 7.33
CA GLU A 92 0.13 2.57 8.03
C GLU A 92 0.19 3.33 9.36
N LEU A 93 -0.89 4.06 9.67
CA LEU A 93 -1.03 4.78 10.92
C LEU A 93 -2.00 4.02 11.83
N LEU A 94 -1.57 3.80 13.07
CA LEU A 94 -2.42 3.32 14.15
C LEU A 94 -2.46 4.38 15.24
N ASP A 95 -3.66 4.80 15.65
CA ASP A 95 -3.82 5.59 16.87
C ASP A 95 -3.72 4.71 18.13
N GLY A 96 -3.65 5.33 19.31
CA GLY A 96 -3.53 4.59 20.56
C GLY A 96 -4.70 3.63 20.84
N ILE A 97 -5.91 3.93 20.34
CA ILE A 97 -7.10 3.07 20.51
C ILE A 97 -6.94 1.81 19.65
N GLN A 98 -6.45 1.95 18.42
CA GLN A 98 -6.15 0.85 17.52
C GLN A 98 -5.01 -0.01 18.07
N VAL A 99 -3.94 0.59 18.59
CA VAL A 99 -2.84 -0.17 19.21
C VAL A 99 -3.33 -0.95 20.43
N ARG A 100 -4.18 -0.35 21.28
CA ARG A 100 -4.83 -1.07 22.39
C ARG A 100 -5.64 -2.27 21.92
N ALA A 101 -6.43 -2.10 20.85
CA ALA A 101 -7.21 -3.21 20.29
C ALA A 101 -6.29 -4.34 19.79
N VAL A 102 -5.16 -4.00 19.16
CA VAL A 102 -4.14 -4.97 18.74
C VAL A 102 -3.51 -5.68 19.94
N ASN A 103 -3.20 -4.96 21.02
CA ASN A 103 -2.67 -5.52 22.27
C ASN A 103 -3.63 -6.56 22.87
N ILE A 104 -4.91 -6.21 22.98
CA ILE A 104 -5.96 -7.11 23.52
C ILE A 104 -6.12 -8.34 22.64
N ALA A 105 -6.24 -8.16 21.32
CA ALA A 105 -6.52 -9.26 20.41
C ALA A 105 -5.34 -10.25 20.25
N ASN A 106 -4.10 -9.77 20.36
CA ASN A 106 -2.90 -10.55 20.05
C ASN A 106 -1.96 -10.79 21.26
N GLY A 107 -2.38 -10.40 22.47
CA GLY A 107 -1.55 -10.54 23.68
C GLY A 107 -0.23 -9.77 23.59
N LYS A 108 -0.25 -8.59 22.98
CA LYS A 108 0.93 -7.72 22.83
C LYS A 108 0.94 -6.63 23.90
N ASN A 109 2.12 -6.05 24.13
CA ASN A 109 2.33 -4.91 25.02
C ASN A 109 3.00 -3.76 24.24
N LEU A 110 2.42 -3.40 23.10
CA LEU A 110 2.88 -2.25 22.32
C LEU A 110 2.49 -0.94 23.03
N PRO A 111 3.27 0.14 22.92
CA PRO A 111 2.90 1.43 23.45
C PRO A 111 1.59 1.94 22.82
N GLU A 112 0.57 2.24 23.63
CA GLU A 112 -0.74 2.73 23.18
C GLU A 112 -0.71 4.21 22.78
N VAL A 113 0.18 4.55 21.86
CA VAL A 113 0.40 5.89 21.32
C VAL A 113 0.29 5.86 19.79
N PRO A 114 0.04 7.00 19.13
CA PRO A 114 0.09 7.09 17.68
C PRO A 114 1.36 6.47 17.12
N THR A 115 1.23 5.58 16.15
CA THR A 115 2.32 4.77 15.63
C THR A 115 2.25 4.68 14.11
N LEU A 116 3.35 5.00 13.43
CA LEU A 116 3.51 4.67 12.01
C LEU A 116 4.26 3.36 11.85
N MET A 117 3.75 2.51 10.96
CA MET A 117 4.40 1.30 10.50
C MET A 117 4.86 1.50 9.06
N PHE A 118 6.16 1.46 8.82
CA PHE A 118 6.76 1.57 7.50
C PHE A 118 7.22 0.20 7.02
N GLU A 119 6.71 -0.26 5.88
CA GLU A 119 7.20 -1.46 5.21
C GLU A 119 8.20 -1.08 4.11
N PHE A 120 9.34 -1.77 4.09
CA PHE A 120 10.35 -1.70 3.04
C PHE A 120 10.48 -3.07 2.40
N VAL A 121 10.59 -3.11 1.07
CA VAL A 121 10.77 -4.35 0.30
C VAL A 121 11.94 -4.20 -0.66
N GLY A 122 12.71 -5.28 -0.86
CA GLY A 122 13.92 -5.27 -1.68
C GLY A 122 14.23 -6.62 -2.36
N THR A 123 15.17 -6.60 -3.31
CA THR A 123 15.61 -7.77 -4.10
C THR A 123 17.13 -7.99 -4.02
N GLY A 124 17.70 -7.90 -2.82
CA GLY A 124 19.12 -8.14 -2.54
C GLY A 124 19.32 -8.36 -1.04
N GLU A 125 20.54 -8.74 -0.61
CA GLU A 125 20.85 -8.96 0.81
C GLU A 125 20.34 -7.80 1.65
N ILE A 126 19.51 -8.13 2.66
CA ILE A 126 19.23 -7.20 3.75
C ILE A 126 20.54 -7.09 4.54
N GLU A 127 21.44 -6.20 4.11
CA GLU A 127 22.15 -5.40 5.11
C GLU A 127 21.03 -4.89 6.02
N PRO A 128 21.01 -5.25 7.33
CA PRO A 128 19.94 -4.84 8.22
C PRO A 128 19.69 -3.39 7.89
N PHE A 129 18.47 -3.09 7.43
CA PHE A 129 18.01 -1.72 7.27
C PHE A 129 17.83 -1.21 8.71
N SER A 130 18.92 -1.19 9.47
CA SER A 130 19.16 -0.19 10.46
C SER A 130 18.91 1.10 9.70
N LEU A 131 18.19 1.99 10.34
CA LEU A 131 17.89 3.30 9.79
C LEU A 131 19.15 4.11 9.42
N GLN A 132 20.35 3.54 9.55
CA GLN A 132 21.64 4.06 9.09
C GLN A 132 21.74 4.15 7.56
N ASN A 133 21.11 3.25 6.77
CA ASN A 133 21.21 3.29 5.30
C ASN A 133 20.15 4.16 4.60
N SER A 134 19.21 4.73 5.36
CA SER A 134 18.37 5.85 4.93
C SER A 134 18.40 6.94 6.00
N PRO A 135 19.54 7.66 6.14
CA PRO A 135 19.72 8.66 7.18
C PRO A 135 18.62 9.73 7.15
N LYS A 136 17.97 9.94 5.99
CA LYS A 136 16.83 10.85 5.84
C LYS A 136 15.56 10.38 6.57
N LEU A 137 15.21 9.10 6.56
CA LEU A 137 14.02 8.61 7.27
C LEU A 137 14.26 8.54 8.78
N PHE A 138 15.46 8.10 9.17
CA PHE A 138 15.87 8.14 10.56
C PHE A 138 15.85 9.58 11.08
N LEU A 139 16.38 10.52 10.31
CA LEU A 139 16.38 11.93 10.67
C LEU A 139 14.96 12.49 10.72
N LEU A 140 14.08 12.15 9.77
CA LEU A 140 12.67 12.56 9.81
C LEU A 140 11.94 12.07 11.07
N CYS A 141 12.15 10.80 11.44
CA CYS A 141 11.52 10.22 12.61
C CYS A 141 12.18 10.72 13.91
N LEU A 142 13.51 10.84 13.96
CA LEU A 142 14.26 11.37 15.10
C LEU A 142 13.99 12.86 15.36
N MET A 143 13.75 13.65 14.32
CA MET A 143 13.34 15.06 14.47
C MET A 143 12.00 15.18 15.23
N HIS A 144 11.23 14.10 15.34
CA HIS A 144 9.91 14.03 15.99
C HIS A 144 9.75 12.93 17.07
N LEU A 145 10.87 12.39 17.62
CA LEU A 145 11.02 11.50 18.82
C LEU A 145 11.17 9.97 18.65
N SER A 146 11.45 9.34 19.81
CA SER A 146 12.21 8.12 20.15
C SER A 146 11.93 6.82 19.38
N PHE A 147 13.00 6.23 18.85
CA PHE A 147 13.04 4.85 18.34
C PHE A 147 13.15 3.83 19.48
N TYR A 148 12.29 2.81 19.45
CA TYR A 148 12.55 1.53 20.11
C TYR A 148 12.64 0.44 19.03
N ALA A 149 13.76 -0.28 19.02
CA ALA A 149 14.00 -1.46 18.19
C ALA A 149 13.47 -2.72 18.88
#